data_AF-A0A3M6BWS0-F1
#
_entry.id   AF-A0A3M6BWS0-F1
#
_cell.length_a   1.000
_cell.length_b   1.000
_cell.length_c   1.000
_cell.angle_alpha   90.00
_cell.angle_beta   90.00
_cell.angle_gamma   90.00
#
_symmetry.space_group_name_H-M   'P 1'
#
loop_
_entity.id
_entity.type
_entity.pdbx_description
1 polymer ?
#
loop_
_entity_poly.entity_id
_entity_poly.type
_entity_poly.pdbx_seq_one_letter_code
_entity_poly.pdbx_strand_id
1 'polypeptide(L)'
;MLPDSRRYTQHLLDALNGLRSHDVWLFTLRTVYPMAILIRINVVNNSQNLQNLYFFQQPAAYTGGPEVYSNSLLSTPILPTAQGGSSYSFLLNLQYYAGAQQRTEPPALGQPSGFSSAIQPIDLTTAAGGAATNNATTMQVLPALGLSVPANVPAVQAGAFRIKVPTYNPALKQYNGGSAVKIAGGSVVLSNFVTLEPTTNLDCQPILKFYVQTGTYTAGTVMNFTSASIDAALCDATTGFTTFDVSYNADGTWTVNRMASVTVLETDHLGQHIVNAVDLNTEILNEAGTATISLGHADHFNTPFAVTNLTNPAGLTVHNDYQVRHNGGHPRGHMCTALNGNTATFS
;
A
#
# COMPACT_ATOMS: atom_id res chain seq x y z
N MET A 1 30.65 -16.82 13.25
CA MET A 1 30.88 -17.76 12.12
C MET A 1 29.56 -17.93 11.41
N LEU A 2 29.38 -17.23 10.29
CA LEU A 2 28.22 -17.38 9.42
C LEU A 2 28.47 -18.58 8.49
N PRO A 3 27.50 -19.48 8.24
CA PRO A 3 27.64 -20.52 7.24
C PRO A 3 27.58 -19.91 5.84
N ASP A 4 28.52 -20.32 5.01
CA ASP A 4 28.73 -19.86 3.63
C ASP A 4 27.60 -20.32 2.70
N SER A 5 26.76 -19.38 2.25
CA SER A 5 25.60 -19.60 1.38
C SER A 5 25.96 -20.08 -0.02
N ARG A 6 27.25 -20.13 -0.39
CA ARG A 6 27.74 -20.63 -1.68
C ARG A 6 27.73 -22.15 -1.80
N ARG A 7 27.68 -22.89 -0.68
CA ARG A 7 27.67 -24.37 -0.74
C ARG A 7 26.30 -24.97 -1.04
N TYR A 8 25.21 -24.26 -0.77
CA TYR A 8 23.86 -24.75 -1.05
C TYR A 8 23.50 -24.67 -2.54
N THR A 9 24.00 -23.66 -3.24
CA THR A 9 23.78 -23.48 -4.69
C THR A 9 24.53 -24.49 -5.54
N GLN A 10 25.72 -24.92 -5.12
CA GLN A 10 26.53 -25.88 -5.89
C GLN A 10 25.94 -27.31 -5.83
N HIS A 11 25.41 -27.73 -4.67
CA HIS A 11 24.80 -29.06 -4.53
C HIS A 11 23.51 -29.24 -5.35
N LEU A 12 22.78 -28.15 -5.64
CA LEU A 12 21.60 -28.17 -6.51
C LEU A 12 21.97 -28.24 -8.00
N LEU A 13 23.06 -27.59 -8.39
CA LEU A 13 23.60 -27.63 -9.76
C LEU A 13 24.16 -29.03 -10.12
N ASP A 14 24.81 -29.70 -9.17
CA ASP A 14 25.32 -31.05 -9.38
C ASP A 14 24.21 -32.11 -9.42
N ALA A 15 23.08 -31.88 -8.73
CA ALA A 15 21.89 -32.73 -8.81
C ALA A 15 21.17 -32.62 -10.17
N LEU A 16 21.28 -31.48 -10.85
CA LEU A 16 20.65 -31.25 -12.16
C LEU A 16 21.48 -31.77 -13.35
N ASN A 17 22.80 -31.94 -13.19
CA ASN A 17 23.69 -32.45 -14.24
C ASN A 17 23.66 -33.99 -14.42
N GLY A 18 22.96 -34.71 -13.55
CA GLY A 18 22.89 -36.19 -13.54
C GLY A 18 21.79 -36.81 -14.42
N LEU A 19 20.86 -36.04 -14.96
CA LEU A 19 19.73 -36.56 -15.73
C LEU A 19 19.96 -36.36 -17.22
N ARG A 20 20.64 -37.31 -17.86
CA ARG A 20 20.67 -37.43 -19.32
C ARG A 20 19.51 -38.29 -19.81
N SER A 21 18.91 -37.80 -20.88
CA SER A 21 18.10 -38.50 -21.89
C SER A 21 16.57 -38.44 -21.72
N HIS A 22 15.99 -37.67 -22.65
CA HIS A 22 14.62 -37.67 -23.17
C HIS A 22 13.52 -37.04 -22.28
N ASP A 23 12.88 -36.02 -22.86
CA ASP A 23 11.74 -35.23 -22.36
C ASP A 23 12.01 -34.18 -21.28
N VAL A 24 12.78 -33.14 -21.65
CA VAL A 24 12.81 -31.87 -20.90
C VAL A 24 11.58 -31.05 -21.29
N TRP A 25 10.50 -31.20 -20.53
CA TRP A 25 9.52 -30.13 -20.37
C TRP A 25 10.27 -28.91 -19.83
N LEU A 26 10.31 -27.81 -20.60
CA LEU A 26 10.79 -26.52 -20.12
C LEU A 26 9.86 -26.05 -18.99
N PHE A 27 10.17 -26.46 -17.75
CA PHE A 27 9.73 -25.73 -16.57
C PHE A 27 10.56 -24.46 -16.51
N THR A 28 10.09 -23.41 -17.17
CA THR A 28 10.57 -22.06 -16.92
C THR A 28 10.26 -21.75 -15.46
N LEU A 29 11.25 -21.95 -14.58
CA LEU A 29 11.27 -21.35 -13.25
C LEU A 29 11.29 -19.83 -13.49
N ARG A 30 10.11 -19.21 -13.62
CA ARG A 30 9.97 -17.77 -13.43
C ARG A 30 10.43 -17.53 -12.00
N THR A 31 11.64 -17.00 -11.84
CA THR A 31 12.00 -16.28 -10.64
C THR A 31 10.96 -15.19 -10.49
N VAL A 32 10.01 -15.37 -9.58
CA VAL A 32 9.02 -14.34 -9.27
C VAL A 32 9.77 -13.27 -8.51
N TYR A 33 10.26 -12.26 -9.23
CA TYR A 33 10.74 -11.05 -8.59
C TYR A 33 9.56 -10.45 -7.81
N PRO A 34 9.76 -10.04 -6.55
CA PRO A 34 8.68 -9.48 -5.76
C PRO A 34 8.15 -8.23 -6.47
N MET A 35 6.92 -8.30 -6.95
CA MET A 35 6.22 -7.15 -7.51
C MET A 35 5.46 -6.45 -6.39
N ALA A 36 5.71 -5.16 -6.20
CA ALA A 36 4.92 -4.33 -5.29
C ALA A 36 4.02 -3.41 -6.10
N ILE A 37 2.71 -3.43 -5.84
CA ILE A 37 1.80 -2.42 -6.37
C ILE A 37 2.09 -1.09 -5.66
N LEU A 38 2.07 0.02 -6.41
CA LEU A 38 2.24 1.35 -5.88
C LEU A 38 0.93 2.15 -5.98
N ILE A 39 0.66 2.97 -4.96
CA ILE A 39 -0.15 4.17 -5.11
C ILE A 39 0.71 5.21 -5.83
N ARG A 40 0.22 5.71 -6.96
CA ARG A 40 0.83 6.76 -7.75
C ARG A 40 -0.12 7.95 -7.86
N ILE A 41 0.34 9.12 -7.44
CA ILE A 41 -0.38 10.38 -7.61
C ILE A 41 0.52 11.32 -8.40
N ASN A 42 0.19 11.56 -9.66
CA ASN A 42 0.85 12.56 -10.49
C ASN A 42 0.16 13.89 -10.28
N VAL A 43 0.92 14.93 -9.95
CA VAL A 43 0.36 16.26 -9.70
C VAL A 43 0.98 17.28 -10.64
N VAL A 44 0.15 18.16 -11.19
CA VAL A 44 0.57 19.35 -11.93
C VAL A 44 -0.04 20.60 -11.32
N ASN A 45 0.63 21.73 -11.52
CA ASN A 45 0.17 23.04 -11.08
C ASN A 45 -0.22 23.89 -12.29
N ASN A 46 -1.51 24.03 -12.55
CA ASN A 46 -2.05 24.86 -13.62
C ASN A 46 -2.40 26.28 -13.14
N SER A 47 -2.10 26.63 -11.89
CA SER A 47 -2.24 28.01 -11.39
C SER A 47 -1.13 28.93 -11.92
N GLN A 48 -1.21 30.21 -11.61
CA GLN A 48 -0.23 31.21 -12.06
C GLN A 48 1.00 31.33 -11.14
N ASN A 49 0.97 30.73 -9.96
CA ASN A 49 1.98 30.89 -8.92
C ASN A 49 2.63 29.55 -8.57
N LEU A 50 3.87 29.61 -8.07
CA LEU A 50 4.49 28.44 -7.43
C LEU A 50 3.61 27.97 -6.26
N GLN A 51 3.33 26.66 -6.23
CA GLN A 51 2.57 26.05 -5.15
C GLN A 51 3.45 25.09 -4.37
N ASN A 52 3.41 25.21 -3.04
CA ASN A 52 3.95 24.19 -2.16
C ASN A 52 2.85 23.19 -1.89
N LEU A 53 3.06 21.93 -2.25
CA LEU A 53 2.08 20.87 -2.05
C LEU A 53 2.55 19.93 -0.96
N TYR A 54 1.60 19.38 -0.22
CA TYR A 54 1.85 18.29 0.71
C TYR A 54 0.80 17.19 0.59
N PHE A 55 1.24 15.97 0.91
CA PHE A 55 0.47 14.73 0.74
C PHE A 55 0.17 14.14 2.11
N PHE A 56 -1.03 13.62 2.31
CA PHE A 56 -1.41 12.99 3.57
C PHE A 56 -2.47 11.91 3.36
N GLN A 57 -2.65 11.03 4.32
CA GLN A 57 -3.63 9.95 4.27
C GLN A 57 -4.80 10.29 5.19
N GLN A 58 -5.99 9.82 4.84
CA GLN A 58 -7.12 9.71 5.76
C GLN A 58 -6.66 8.99 7.06
N PRO A 59 -6.93 9.57 8.24
CA PRO A 59 -6.70 8.89 9.51
C PRO A 59 -7.36 7.51 9.55
N ALA A 60 -6.61 6.52 10.02
CA ALA A 60 -7.16 5.21 10.33
C ALA A 60 -8.22 5.33 11.45
N ALA A 61 -9.14 4.37 11.50
CA ALA A 61 -9.97 4.20 12.69
C ALA A 61 -9.16 3.43 13.74
N TYR A 62 -9.13 3.97 14.96
CA TYR A 62 -8.36 3.41 16.07
C TYR A 62 -9.28 2.94 17.20
N THR A 63 -8.93 1.80 17.80
CA THR A 63 -9.44 1.38 19.10
C THR A 63 -8.28 1.27 20.08
N GLY A 64 -8.37 1.98 21.21
CA GLY A 64 -7.33 1.99 22.25
C GLY A 64 -6.47 3.26 22.35
N GLY A 65 -6.84 4.36 21.69
CA GLY A 65 -6.15 5.66 21.80
C GLY A 65 -7.11 6.86 21.81
N PRO A 66 -6.80 7.94 22.55
CA PRO A 66 -7.75 9.04 22.80
C PRO A 66 -7.80 10.10 21.70
N GLU A 67 -6.68 10.38 21.04
CA GLU A 67 -6.54 11.41 20.02
C GLU A 67 -5.72 10.90 18.84
N VAL A 68 -6.24 11.12 17.63
CA VAL A 68 -5.61 10.70 16.38
C VAL A 68 -4.91 11.89 15.73
N TYR A 69 -3.59 11.80 15.61
CA TYR A 69 -2.77 12.77 14.90
C TYR A 69 -2.51 12.29 13.47
N SER A 70 -2.26 13.23 12.57
CA SER A 70 -1.88 12.96 11.18
C SER A 70 -0.58 13.65 10.86
N ASN A 71 0.29 13.01 10.07
CA ASN A 71 1.46 13.67 9.52
C ASN A 71 1.27 13.97 8.03
N SER A 72 1.93 15.04 7.58
CA SER A 72 2.26 15.15 6.18
C SER A 72 3.24 14.04 5.82
N LEU A 73 2.97 13.32 4.74
CA LEU A 73 3.79 12.23 4.23
C LEU A 73 4.96 12.75 3.41
N LEU A 74 4.71 13.81 2.64
CA LEU A 74 5.65 14.39 1.71
C LEU A 74 5.25 15.83 1.41
N SER A 75 6.22 16.67 1.09
CA SER A 75 5.99 18.01 0.57
C SER A 75 6.91 18.34 -0.59
N THR A 76 6.44 19.09 -1.58
CA THR A 76 7.24 19.49 -2.73
C THR A 76 6.73 20.80 -3.37
N PRO A 77 7.61 21.73 -3.76
CA PRO A 77 7.22 22.88 -4.56
C PRO A 77 7.02 22.48 -6.03
N ILE A 78 5.97 23.01 -6.68
CA ILE A 78 5.69 22.80 -8.10
C ILE A 78 5.45 24.15 -8.78
N LEU A 79 6.27 24.45 -9.79
CA LEU A 79 6.09 25.62 -10.65
C LEU A 79 4.85 25.50 -11.54
N PRO A 80 4.23 26.62 -11.96
CA PRO A 80 3.18 26.61 -12.97
C PRO A 80 3.58 25.87 -14.25
N THR A 81 2.69 25.03 -14.79
CA THR A 81 2.88 24.36 -16.09
C THR A 81 3.17 25.37 -17.21
N ALA A 82 2.47 26.51 -17.21
CA ALA A 82 2.66 27.59 -18.19
C ALA A 82 4.06 28.26 -18.11
N GLN A 83 4.78 28.08 -17.00
CA GLN A 83 6.15 28.58 -16.79
C GLN A 83 7.20 27.47 -16.95
N GLY A 84 6.82 26.31 -17.49
CA GLY A 84 7.71 25.16 -17.66
C GLY A 84 7.76 24.24 -16.43
N GLY A 85 6.79 24.33 -15.51
CA GLY A 85 6.67 23.43 -14.37
C GLY A 85 6.47 21.97 -14.80
N SER A 86 7.17 21.05 -14.13
CA SER A 86 7.06 19.61 -14.35
C SER A 86 5.89 19.01 -13.56
N SER A 87 5.42 17.84 -13.98
CA SER A 87 4.60 16.98 -13.11
C SER A 87 5.46 16.37 -12.00
N TYR A 88 4.88 16.23 -10.80
CA TYR A 88 5.48 15.52 -9.68
C TYR A 88 4.73 14.22 -9.40
N SER A 89 5.45 13.11 -9.28
CA SER A 89 4.85 11.81 -8.93
C SER A 89 5.12 11.45 -7.46
N PHE A 90 4.08 11.43 -6.65
CA PHE A 90 4.10 10.79 -5.34
C PHE A 90 3.92 9.28 -5.52
N LEU A 91 4.84 8.49 -4.96
CA LEU A 91 4.85 7.03 -5.04
C LEU A 91 4.90 6.42 -3.64
N LEU A 92 3.97 5.51 -3.36
CA LEU A 92 3.85 4.81 -2.10
C LEU A 92 3.60 3.32 -2.34
N ASN A 93 4.27 2.43 -1.62
CA ASN A 93 3.95 1.01 -1.70
C ASN A 93 2.53 0.76 -1.18
N LEU A 94 1.70 0.05 -1.94
CA LEU A 94 0.41 -0.46 -1.50
C LEU A 94 0.65 -1.66 -0.58
N GLN A 95 1.09 -1.36 0.63
CA GLN A 95 1.37 -2.31 1.71
C GLN A 95 0.96 -1.65 3.01
N TYR A 96 0.22 -2.35 3.86
CA TYR A 96 -0.05 -1.86 5.21
C TYR A 96 1.18 -2.06 6.07
N TYR A 97 1.47 -1.06 6.90
CA TYR A 97 2.55 -1.15 7.86
C TYR A 97 2.07 -0.73 9.24
N ALA A 98 2.38 -1.57 10.23
CA ALA A 98 2.35 -1.16 11.62
C ALA A 98 3.60 -0.34 11.92
N GLY A 99 3.43 0.83 12.53
CA GLY A 99 4.54 1.66 12.98
C GLY A 99 4.49 1.95 14.46
N ALA A 100 5.67 2.03 15.06
CA ALA A 100 5.88 2.60 16.39
C ALA A 100 7.02 3.63 16.31
N GLN A 101 6.92 4.71 17.07
CA GLN A 101 7.91 5.78 17.07
C GLN A 101 8.14 6.30 18.49
N GLN A 102 9.40 6.53 18.84
CA GLN A 102 9.74 7.19 20.08
C GLN A 102 9.41 8.69 19.99
N ARG A 103 8.74 9.16 21.02
CA ARG A 103 8.34 10.55 21.20
C ARG A 103 9.19 11.20 22.29
N THR A 104 9.68 12.42 22.05
CA THR A 104 10.37 13.23 23.09
C THR A 104 9.50 14.37 23.59
N GLU A 105 8.58 14.88 22.77
CA GLU A 105 7.65 15.97 23.10
C GLU A 105 6.23 15.62 22.66
N PRO A 106 5.18 16.14 23.32
CA PRO A 106 4.05 16.76 22.65
C PRO A 106 3.81 16.57 21.14
N PRO A 107 2.93 15.72 20.56
CA PRO A 107 2.57 15.93 19.16
C PRO A 107 1.91 17.31 19.04
N ALA A 108 2.48 18.17 18.22
CA ALA A 108 2.05 19.56 18.06
C ALA A 108 2.09 19.94 16.59
N LEU A 109 1.11 20.75 16.14
CA LEU A 109 0.99 21.15 14.74
C LEU A 109 2.30 21.77 14.21
N GLY A 110 2.72 21.32 13.02
CA GLY A 110 3.94 21.74 12.35
C GLY A 110 5.24 21.19 12.95
N GLN A 111 5.19 20.46 14.06
CA GLN A 111 6.36 19.87 14.69
C GLN A 111 6.58 18.42 14.26
N PRO A 112 7.83 17.92 14.27
CA PRO A 112 8.11 16.50 14.07
C PRO A 112 7.34 15.63 15.06
N SER A 113 6.75 14.55 14.56
CA SER A 113 5.97 13.61 15.37
C SER A 113 6.81 12.68 16.26
N GLY A 114 8.10 12.53 15.95
CA GLY A 114 9.03 11.73 16.74
C GLY A 114 10.33 11.45 16.01
N PHE A 115 11.11 10.49 16.52
CA PHE A 115 12.49 10.24 16.10
C PHE A 115 12.70 8.79 15.66
N SER A 116 13.24 7.95 16.55
CA SER A 116 13.46 6.53 16.28
C SER A 116 12.12 5.86 15.96
N SER A 117 12.07 5.15 14.84
CA SER A 117 10.87 4.45 14.38
C SER A 117 11.17 2.99 14.08
N ALA A 118 10.20 2.14 14.37
CA ALA A 118 10.15 0.75 13.96
C ALA A 118 8.91 0.53 13.10
N ILE A 119 9.03 -0.27 12.05
CA ILE A 119 7.97 -0.56 11.10
C ILE A 119 7.99 -2.05 10.73
N GLN A 120 6.81 -2.63 10.53
CA GLN A 120 6.65 -3.99 10.00
C GLN A 120 5.56 -3.99 8.93
N PRO A 121 5.80 -4.59 7.74
CA PRO A 121 4.70 -4.91 6.82
C PRO A 121 3.74 -5.84 7.55
N ILE A 122 2.45 -5.57 7.49
CA ILE A 122 1.44 -6.29 8.26
C ILE A 122 0.20 -6.50 7.40
N ASP A 123 -0.53 -7.59 7.66
CA ASP A 123 -1.80 -7.86 6.98
C ASP A 123 -2.97 -7.35 7.82
N LEU A 124 -4.11 -7.11 7.16
CA LEU A 124 -5.35 -6.82 7.86
C LEU A 124 -6.08 -8.12 8.21
N THR A 125 -6.80 -8.10 9.32
CA THR A 125 -7.71 -9.21 9.66
C THR A 125 -8.82 -9.28 8.61
N THR A 126 -9.07 -10.46 8.06
CA THR A 126 -10.16 -10.66 7.10
C THR A 126 -11.53 -10.53 7.77
N ALA A 127 -12.59 -10.40 6.96
CA ALA A 127 -13.96 -10.57 7.45
C ALA A 127 -14.17 -11.96 8.07
N ALA A 128 -15.25 -12.12 8.84
CA ALA A 128 -15.61 -13.38 9.48
C ALA A 128 -15.71 -14.51 8.43
N GLY A 129 -15.09 -15.65 8.72
CA GLY A 129 -15.01 -16.79 7.79
C GLY A 129 -13.87 -16.69 6.75
N GLY A 130 -13.12 -15.59 6.72
CA GLY A 130 -11.93 -15.45 5.87
C GLY A 130 -10.69 -16.19 6.40
N ALA A 131 -9.66 -16.28 5.55
CA ALA A 131 -8.39 -16.92 5.90
C ALA A 131 -7.63 -16.15 6.99
N ALA A 132 -6.93 -16.87 7.86
CA ALA A 132 -6.08 -16.28 8.88
C ALA A 132 -4.92 -15.48 8.24
N THR A 133 -4.70 -14.25 8.70
CA THR A 133 -3.63 -13.36 8.22
C THR A 133 -2.65 -13.01 9.34
N ASN A 134 -1.45 -12.56 9.00
CA ASN A 134 -0.46 -12.11 9.97
C ASN A 134 -0.78 -10.67 10.43
N ASN A 135 -1.82 -10.56 11.26
CA ASN A 135 -2.53 -9.33 11.58
C ASN A 135 -2.08 -8.63 12.88
N ALA A 136 -1.05 -9.11 13.57
CA ALA A 136 -0.60 -8.50 14.81
C ALA A 136 0.92 -8.52 14.97
N THR A 137 1.48 -7.43 15.50
CA THR A 137 2.88 -7.31 15.89
C THR A 137 3.00 -6.93 17.37
N THR A 138 4.12 -7.29 17.99
CA THR A 138 4.45 -6.88 19.35
C THR A 138 5.54 -5.83 19.35
N MET A 139 5.26 -4.70 19.98
CA MET A 139 6.23 -3.65 20.20
C MET A 139 7.23 -4.05 21.30
N GLN A 140 8.47 -3.68 21.09
CA GLN A 140 9.58 -3.87 22.03
C GLN A 140 10.21 -2.50 22.31
N VAL A 141 10.58 -2.27 23.56
CA VAL A 141 11.25 -1.02 23.99
C VAL A 141 12.65 -1.26 24.58
N LEU A 142 13.05 -2.53 24.71
CA LEU A 142 14.35 -2.97 25.23
C LEU A 142 14.86 -4.15 24.38
N PRO A 143 16.15 -4.14 23.96
CA PRO A 143 17.16 -3.12 24.22
C PRO A 143 16.98 -1.82 23.41
N ALA A 144 16.10 -1.84 22.39
CA ALA A 144 15.76 -0.68 21.57
C ALA A 144 14.29 -0.76 21.12
N LEU A 145 13.78 0.33 20.53
CA LEU A 145 12.46 0.33 19.90
C LEU A 145 12.44 -0.64 18.72
N GLY A 146 11.46 -1.54 18.71
CA GLY A 146 11.28 -2.54 17.66
C GLY A 146 9.84 -3.01 17.55
N LEU A 147 9.54 -3.67 16.43
CA LEU A 147 8.29 -4.40 16.18
C LEU A 147 8.66 -5.82 15.75
N SER A 148 8.04 -6.83 16.37
CA SER A 148 8.23 -8.23 15.99
C SER A 148 7.70 -8.50 14.59
N VAL A 149 8.20 -9.56 13.94
CA VAL A 149 7.54 -10.11 12.74
C VAL A 149 6.05 -10.34 13.07
N PRO A 150 5.11 -9.92 12.21
CA PRO A 150 3.71 -10.12 12.50
C PRO A 150 3.32 -11.59 12.51
N ALA A 151 2.36 -11.92 13.36
CA ALA A 151 1.77 -13.24 13.49
C ALA A 151 0.25 -13.12 13.56
N ASN A 152 -0.45 -14.21 13.24
CA ASN A 152 -1.89 -14.26 13.40
C ASN A 152 -2.28 -14.20 14.89
N VAL A 153 -3.19 -13.29 15.21
CA VAL A 153 -3.86 -13.17 16.51
C VAL A 153 -5.37 -13.18 16.28
N PRO A 154 -6.09 -14.15 16.85
CA PRO A 154 -7.54 -14.16 16.83
C PRO A 154 -8.15 -12.93 17.51
N ALA A 155 -9.39 -12.60 17.16
CA ALA A 155 -10.16 -11.50 17.77
C ALA A 155 -9.54 -10.09 17.63
N VAL A 156 -8.76 -9.87 16.57
CA VAL A 156 -8.54 -8.52 16.03
C VAL A 156 -9.75 -8.17 15.15
N GLN A 157 -10.17 -6.92 15.14
CA GLN A 157 -11.31 -6.47 14.34
C GLN A 157 -11.03 -6.67 12.84
N ALA A 158 -12.05 -7.10 12.08
CA ALA A 158 -11.96 -7.18 10.63
C ALA A 158 -11.58 -5.82 10.01
N GLY A 159 -10.65 -5.85 9.05
CA GLY A 159 -10.07 -4.65 8.45
C GLY A 159 -9.00 -3.96 9.31
N ALA A 160 -8.71 -4.46 10.52
CA ALA A 160 -7.69 -3.91 11.39
C ALA A 160 -6.46 -4.83 11.53
N PHE A 161 -5.32 -4.23 11.86
CA PHE A 161 -4.18 -4.90 12.45
C PHE A 161 -3.98 -4.45 13.90
N ARG A 162 -3.23 -5.23 14.69
CA ARG A 162 -2.97 -4.96 16.11
C ARG A 162 -1.49 -4.69 16.38
N ILE A 163 -1.21 -3.65 17.17
CA ILE A 163 0.08 -3.45 17.84
C ILE A 163 -0.12 -3.76 19.33
N LYS A 164 0.57 -4.80 19.82
CA LYS A 164 0.60 -5.13 21.25
C LYS A 164 1.67 -4.28 21.92
N VAL A 165 1.27 -3.40 22.83
CA VAL A 165 2.16 -2.46 23.51
C VAL A 165 2.72 -3.12 24.77
N PRO A 166 4.05 -3.16 24.97
CA PRO A 166 4.65 -3.76 26.15
C PRO A 166 4.41 -2.86 27.37
N THR A 167 4.79 -3.36 28.54
CA THR A 167 4.92 -2.50 29.72
C THR A 167 6.12 -1.58 29.56
N TYR A 168 5.95 -0.29 29.86
CA TYR A 168 7.01 0.69 30.01
C TYR A 168 6.56 1.80 30.98
N ASN A 169 7.48 2.66 31.40
CA ASN A 169 7.16 3.82 32.23
C ASN A 169 6.85 5.05 31.36
N PRO A 170 5.58 5.49 31.24
CA PRO A 170 5.18 6.59 30.37
C PRO A 170 5.68 7.97 30.85
N ALA A 171 6.13 8.07 32.11
CA ALA A 171 6.76 9.29 32.62
C ALA A 171 8.22 9.45 32.16
N LEU A 172 8.88 8.36 31.75
CA LEU A 172 10.27 8.37 31.29
C LEU A 172 10.38 8.33 29.77
N LYS A 173 9.48 7.59 29.12
CA LYS A 173 9.47 7.38 27.67
C LYS A 173 8.04 7.33 27.18
N GLN A 174 7.77 8.03 26.09
CA GLN A 174 6.48 7.99 25.41
C GLN A 174 6.69 7.48 23.99
N TYR A 175 5.65 6.84 23.46
CA TYR A 175 5.67 6.26 22.14
C TYR A 175 4.38 6.60 21.41
N ASN A 176 4.51 6.81 20.11
CA ASN A 176 3.41 6.91 19.17
C ASN A 176 3.30 5.60 18.40
N GLY A 177 2.10 5.23 17.99
CA GLY A 177 1.89 4.06 17.15
C GLY A 177 0.66 4.19 16.29
N GLY A 178 0.68 3.50 15.15
CA GLY A 178 -0.43 3.51 14.22
C GLY A 178 -0.05 3.07 12.81
N SER A 179 -0.78 3.61 11.83
CA SER A 179 -0.55 3.34 10.41
C SER A 179 0.72 4.06 9.94
N ALA A 180 1.70 3.28 9.49
CA ALA A 180 2.90 3.80 8.85
C ALA A 180 2.83 3.64 7.33
N VAL A 181 3.65 4.43 6.65
CA VAL A 181 3.89 4.27 5.23
C VAL A 181 5.38 4.29 4.95
N LYS A 182 5.79 3.56 3.92
CA LYS A 182 7.15 3.58 3.39
C LYS A 182 7.12 4.24 2.02
N ILE A 183 7.75 5.40 1.92
CA ILE A 183 7.86 6.16 0.66
C ILE A 183 8.93 5.48 -0.19
N ALA A 184 8.84 5.56 -1.53
CA ALA A 184 9.76 4.90 -2.45
C ALA A 184 11.26 5.18 -2.19
N GLY A 185 11.60 6.32 -1.58
CA GLY A 185 12.96 6.66 -1.13
C GLY A 185 13.45 5.95 0.15
N GLY A 186 12.65 5.03 0.70
CA GLY A 186 12.98 4.27 1.92
C GLY A 186 12.59 4.96 3.23
N SER A 187 12.27 6.26 3.19
CA SER A 187 11.79 7.02 4.34
C SER A 187 10.49 6.42 4.90
N VAL A 188 10.44 6.33 6.22
CA VAL A 188 9.29 5.82 6.97
C VAL A 188 8.64 6.97 7.70
N VAL A 189 7.32 7.09 7.54
CA VAL A 189 6.52 8.11 8.23
C VAL A 189 5.31 7.41 8.85
N LEU A 190 5.04 7.68 10.14
CA LEU A 190 3.72 7.40 10.69
C LEU A 190 2.72 8.29 9.95
N SER A 191 1.84 7.74 9.12
CA SER A 191 0.89 8.56 8.39
C SER A 191 -0.14 9.20 9.31
N ASN A 192 -0.63 8.40 10.25
CA ASN A 192 -1.49 8.83 11.33
C ASN A 192 -1.24 7.89 12.50
N PHE A 193 -1.46 8.39 13.70
CA PHE A 193 -1.04 7.70 14.92
C PHE A 193 -1.78 8.21 16.14
N VAL A 194 -1.68 7.45 17.21
CA VAL A 194 -2.11 7.84 18.56
C VAL A 194 -0.90 7.76 19.51
N THR A 195 -1.02 8.38 20.68
CA THR A 195 -0.09 8.07 21.79
C THR A 195 -0.42 6.67 22.31
N LEU A 196 0.61 5.84 22.45
CA LEU A 196 0.48 4.50 23.01
C LEU A 196 0.43 4.57 24.53
N GLU A 197 -0.35 3.67 25.12
CA GLU A 197 -0.39 3.44 26.57
C GLU A 197 0.21 2.05 26.88
N PRO A 198 0.99 1.91 27.96
CA PRO A 198 1.67 0.65 28.27
C PRO A 198 0.67 -0.47 28.57
N THR A 199 1.01 -1.71 28.17
CA THR A 199 0.19 -2.91 28.43
C THR A 199 -1.20 -2.84 27.79
N THR A 200 -1.33 -2.15 26.65
CA THR A 200 -2.57 -2.06 25.87
C THR A 200 -2.42 -2.71 24.48
N ASN A 201 -3.55 -2.91 23.80
CA ASN A 201 -3.57 -3.22 22.39
C ASN A 201 -4.06 -1.99 21.62
N LEU A 202 -3.34 -1.62 20.57
CA LEU A 202 -3.82 -0.66 19.58
C LEU A 202 -4.30 -1.42 18.36
N ASP A 203 -5.60 -1.34 18.07
CA ASP A 203 -6.15 -1.82 16.80
C ASP A 203 -6.25 -0.64 15.84
N CYS A 204 -5.69 -0.80 14.65
CA CYS A 204 -5.63 0.20 13.60
C CYS A 204 -6.32 -0.34 12.34
N GLN A 205 -7.33 0.36 11.86
CA GLN A 205 -8.03 0.08 10.60
C GLN A 205 -7.67 1.16 9.56
N PRO A 206 -6.65 0.93 8.71
CA PRO A 206 -6.19 1.92 7.75
C PRO A 206 -7.22 2.21 6.66
N ILE A 207 -7.24 3.44 6.16
CA ILE A 207 -8.11 3.87 5.06
C ILE A 207 -7.25 4.33 3.89
N LEU A 208 -7.40 3.70 2.73
CA LEU A 208 -6.62 4.01 1.51
C LEU A 208 -7.21 5.21 0.75
N LYS A 209 -7.31 6.34 1.43
CA LYS A 209 -7.67 7.64 0.85
C LYS A 209 -6.51 8.59 1.07
N PHE A 210 -6.02 9.16 -0.02
CA PHE A 210 -4.87 10.06 0.00
C PHE A 210 -5.31 11.43 -0.47
N TYR A 211 -4.72 12.45 0.13
CA TYR A 211 -5.05 13.84 -0.12
C TYR A 211 -3.82 14.60 -0.58
N VAL A 212 -4.04 15.55 -1.49
CA VAL A 212 -3.04 16.56 -1.88
C VAL A 212 -3.60 17.93 -1.55
N GLN A 213 -2.81 18.77 -0.90
CA GLN A 213 -3.21 20.13 -0.54
C GLN A 213 -2.05 21.12 -0.69
N THR A 214 -2.36 22.38 -0.96
CA THR A 214 -1.40 23.48 -0.92
C THR A 214 -1.07 23.87 0.52
N GLY A 215 0.20 24.06 0.85
CA GLY A 215 0.63 24.54 2.17
C GLY A 215 2.09 24.21 2.47
N THR A 216 2.46 24.31 3.74
CA THR A 216 3.86 24.31 4.18
C THR A 216 4.24 23.17 5.12
N TYR A 217 3.33 22.22 5.39
CA TYR A 217 3.65 21.06 6.21
C TYR A 217 4.70 20.19 5.53
N THR A 218 5.76 19.85 6.25
CA THR A 218 6.85 19.01 5.76
C THR A 218 6.65 17.55 6.16
N ALA A 219 7.28 16.63 5.42
CA ALA A 219 7.20 15.20 5.69
C ALA A 219 7.52 14.86 7.16
N GLY A 220 6.67 14.06 7.81
CA GLY A 220 6.85 13.63 9.20
C GLY A 220 6.41 14.62 10.27
N THR A 221 5.92 15.81 9.88
CA THR A 221 5.37 16.80 10.81
C THR A 221 3.87 16.65 10.99
N VAL A 222 3.41 16.87 12.23
CA VAL A 222 2.00 16.79 12.60
C VAL A 222 1.23 17.88 11.89
N MET A 223 0.10 17.53 11.27
CA MET A 223 -0.76 18.44 10.53
C MET A 223 -2.20 18.37 11.03
N ASN A 224 -2.94 19.44 10.80
CA ASN A 224 -4.37 19.48 11.10
C ASN A 224 -5.16 18.86 9.93
N PHE A 225 -5.52 17.58 10.06
CA PHE A 225 -6.28 16.86 9.05
C PHE A 225 -7.61 17.54 8.74
N THR A 226 -8.40 17.87 9.77
CA THR A 226 -9.75 18.43 9.61
C THR A 226 -9.75 19.70 8.79
N SER A 227 -8.81 20.63 9.02
CA SER A 227 -8.72 21.84 8.21
C SER A 227 -8.12 21.57 6.82
N ALA A 228 -7.12 20.69 6.74
CA ALA A 228 -6.42 20.42 5.48
C ALA A 228 -7.31 19.70 4.45
N SER A 229 -8.24 18.85 4.91
CA SER A 229 -9.01 17.95 4.07
C SER A 229 -10.21 18.58 3.36
N ILE A 230 -10.69 19.75 3.79
CA ILE A 230 -11.97 20.35 3.33
C ILE A 230 -11.96 20.58 1.81
N ASP A 231 -10.87 21.13 1.28
CA ASP A 231 -10.70 21.46 -0.14
C ASP A 231 -9.45 20.82 -0.74
N ALA A 232 -9.05 19.65 -0.23
CA ALA A 232 -7.91 18.91 -0.76
C ALA A 232 -8.34 18.02 -1.93
N ALA A 233 -7.43 17.76 -2.87
CA ALA A 233 -7.63 16.74 -3.90
C ALA A 233 -7.70 15.35 -3.25
N LEU A 234 -8.83 14.67 -3.35
CA LEU A 234 -9.02 13.31 -2.83
C LEU A 234 -8.71 12.25 -3.89
N CYS A 235 -7.68 11.45 -3.65
CA CYS A 235 -7.36 10.22 -4.36
C CYS A 235 -7.87 9.01 -3.56
N ASP A 236 -9.05 8.50 -3.94
CA ASP A 236 -9.71 7.40 -3.22
C ASP A 236 -9.35 6.03 -3.82
N ALA A 237 -8.38 5.36 -3.19
CA ALA A 237 -7.92 4.03 -3.58
C ALA A 237 -8.71 2.88 -2.94
N THR A 238 -9.75 3.17 -2.13
CA THR A 238 -10.63 2.12 -1.56
C THR A 238 -11.47 1.41 -2.62
N THR A 239 -11.59 2.03 -3.80
CA THR A 239 -12.28 1.48 -4.99
C THR A 239 -11.34 0.67 -5.88
N GLY A 240 -10.08 0.49 -5.48
CA GLY A 240 -9.07 -0.31 -6.17
C GLY A 240 -8.24 0.44 -7.22
N PHE A 241 -8.59 1.68 -7.57
CA PHE A 241 -7.71 2.52 -8.37
C PHE A 241 -6.46 2.90 -7.57
N THR A 242 -5.28 2.73 -8.17
CA THR A 242 -4.01 3.03 -7.51
C THR A 242 -3.23 4.15 -8.20
N THR A 243 -3.63 4.56 -9.40
CA THR A 243 -3.01 5.66 -10.15
C THR A 243 -3.99 6.82 -10.33
N PHE A 244 -3.54 8.03 -10.00
CA PHE A 244 -4.34 9.26 -10.05
C PHE A 244 -3.56 10.39 -10.73
N ASP A 245 -4.21 11.10 -11.64
CA ASP A 245 -3.72 12.36 -12.20
C ASP A 245 -4.47 13.52 -11.57
N VAL A 246 -3.73 14.43 -10.93
CA VAL A 246 -4.24 15.54 -10.13
C VAL A 246 -3.75 16.85 -10.71
N SER A 247 -4.67 17.81 -10.86
CA SER A 247 -4.35 19.17 -11.32
C SER A 247 -4.84 20.19 -10.30
N TYR A 248 -3.95 21.10 -9.89
CA TYR A 248 -4.34 22.31 -9.18
C TYR A 248 -4.66 23.41 -10.19
N ASN A 249 -5.88 23.93 -10.17
CA ASN A 249 -6.40 24.83 -11.19
C ASN A 249 -6.15 26.31 -10.84
N ALA A 250 -6.28 27.19 -11.83
CA ALA A 250 -6.08 28.63 -11.66
C ALA A 250 -7.10 29.31 -10.74
N ASP A 251 -8.28 28.72 -10.57
CA ASP A 251 -9.33 29.17 -9.64
C ASP A 251 -9.16 28.65 -8.21
N GLY A 252 -8.08 27.90 -7.94
CA GLY A 252 -7.79 27.30 -6.64
C GLY A 252 -8.48 25.96 -6.38
N THR A 253 -9.20 25.41 -7.37
CA THR A 253 -9.85 24.09 -7.26
C THR A 253 -8.92 22.95 -7.68
N TRP A 254 -9.36 21.72 -7.40
CA TRP A 254 -8.66 20.51 -7.80
C TRP A 254 -9.44 19.72 -8.85
N THR A 255 -8.75 19.13 -9.80
CA THR A 255 -9.27 18.07 -10.68
C THR A 255 -8.53 16.77 -10.39
N VAL A 256 -9.27 15.69 -10.17
CA VAL A 256 -8.70 14.35 -9.91
C VAL A 256 -9.27 13.34 -10.91
N ASN A 257 -8.40 12.77 -11.72
CA ASN A 257 -8.72 11.71 -12.66
C ASN A 257 -8.18 10.37 -12.14
N ARG A 258 -9.06 9.38 -12.05
CA ARG A 258 -8.69 7.98 -11.73
C ARG A 258 -8.24 7.29 -13.01
N MET A 259 -7.06 6.67 -12.97
CA MET A 259 -6.48 6.03 -14.14
C MET A 259 -6.70 4.52 -14.10
N ALA A 260 -7.14 3.92 -15.21
CA ALA A 260 -7.25 2.48 -15.38
C ALA A 260 -5.86 1.83 -15.64
N SER A 261 -4.89 2.16 -14.81
CA SER A 261 -3.54 1.62 -14.85
C SER A 261 -3.02 1.43 -13.43
N VAL A 262 -2.20 0.39 -13.26
CA VAL A 262 -1.51 0.11 -12.01
C VAL A 262 -0.04 0.38 -12.21
N THR A 263 0.56 1.10 -11.26
CA THR A 263 2.01 1.25 -11.21
C THR A 263 2.59 0.11 -10.39
N VAL A 264 3.52 -0.64 -10.97
CA VAL A 264 4.21 -1.75 -10.30
C VAL A 264 5.69 -1.41 -10.13
N LEU A 265 6.23 -1.73 -8.96
CA LEU A 265 7.65 -1.76 -8.69
C LEU A 265 8.14 -3.18 -8.87
N GLU A 266 8.99 -3.39 -9.86
CA GLU A 266 9.60 -4.67 -10.19
C GLU A 266 11.09 -4.63 -9.89
N THR A 267 11.68 -5.81 -9.73
CA THR A 267 13.13 -5.96 -9.69
C THR A 267 13.55 -6.69 -10.95
N ASP A 268 14.48 -6.12 -11.70
CA ASP A 268 14.98 -6.72 -12.93
C ASP A 268 15.97 -7.87 -12.64
N HIS A 269 16.44 -8.50 -13.72
CA HIS A 269 17.40 -9.60 -13.63
C HIS A 269 18.76 -9.22 -13.03
N LEU A 270 19.05 -7.92 -12.94
CA LEU A 270 20.27 -7.37 -12.36
C LEU A 270 20.05 -6.85 -10.92
N GLY A 271 18.85 -7.00 -10.37
CA GLY A 271 18.50 -6.51 -9.04
C GLY A 271 18.15 -5.02 -8.98
N GLN A 272 18.00 -4.34 -10.12
CA GLN A 272 17.57 -2.94 -10.16
C GLN A 272 16.06 -2.82 -10.05
N HIS A 273 15.61 -1.77 -9.37
CA HIS A 273 14.18 -1.47 -9.26
C HIS A 273 13.69 -0.73 -10.50
N ILE A 274 12.67 -1.27 -11.16
CA ILE A 274 12.00 -0.68 -12.32
C ILE A 274 10.58 -0.31 -11.94
N VAL A 275 10.14 0.89 -12.32
CA VAL A 275 8.75 1.34 -12.15
C VAL A 275 8.05 1.24 -13.50
N ASN A 276 7.11 0.30 -13.61
CA ASN A 276 6.32 0.09 -14.82
C ASN A 276 4.86 0.51 -14.58
N ALA A 277 4.20 1.01 -15.63
CA ALA A 277 2.77 1.21 -15.64
C ALA A 277 2.13 0.09 -16.47
N VAL A 278 1.14 -0.60 -15.90
CA VAL A 278 0.39 -1.66 -16.56
C VAL A 278 -1.04 -1.20 -16.76
N ASP A 279 -1.49 -1.19 -18.02
CA ASP A 279 -2.87 -0.86 -18.35
C ASP A 279 -3.80 -2.00 -17.91
N LEU A 280 -4.88 -1.63 -17.25
CA LEU A 280 -5.93 -2.55 -16.82
C LEU A 280 -6.93 -2.74 -17.95
N ASN A 281 -6.61 -3.67 -18.84
CA ASN A 281 -7.40 -3.97 -20.03
C ASN A 281 -8.64 -4.85 -19.75
N THR A 282 -8.81 -5.31 -18.51
CA THR A 282 -9.84 -6.28 -18.13
C THR A 282 -10.72 -5.74 -17.02
N GLU A 283 -12.02 -5.94 -17.17
CA GLU A 283 -13.01 -5.61 -16.16
C GLU A 283 -13.80 -6.85 -15.76
N ILE A 284 -13.86 -7.09 -14.46
CA ILE A 284 -14.61 -8.17 -13.82
C ILE A 284 -15.81 -7.53 -13.14
N LEU A 285 -16.98 -7.88 -13.63
CA LEU A 285 -18.27 -7.41 -13.15
C LEU A 285 -18.95 -8.51 -12.31
N ASN A 286 -19.95 -8.13 -11.52
CA ASN A 286 -20.83 -9.07 -10.85
C ASN A 286 -21.52 -10.03 -11.83
N GLU A 287 -22.17 -11.07 -11.31
CA GLU A 287 -22.85 -12.13 -12.07
C GLU A 287 -23.84 -11.55 -13.10
N ALA A 288 -24.47 -10.41 -12.77
CA ALA A 288 -25.44 -9.71 -13.60
C ALA A 288 -24.81 -8.78 -14.67
N GLY A 289 -23.51 -8.53 -14.63
CA GLY A 289 -22.80 -7.63 -15.55
C GLY A 289 -23.14 -6.14 -15.37
N THR A 290 -23.69 -5.76 -14.21
CA THR A 290 -24.20 -4.40 -13.93
C THR A 290 -23.26 -3.55 -13.09
N ALA A 291 -22.36 -4.18 -12.33
CA ALA A 291 -21.45 -3.48 -11.44
C ALA A 291 -20.03 -4.03 -11.55
N THR A 292 -19.05 -3.14 -11.69
CA THR A 292 -17.63 -3.48 -11.68
C THR A 292 -17.21 -3.92 -10.28
N ILE A 293 -16.65 -5.13 -10.16
CA ILE A 293 -16.09 -5.65 -8.92
C ILE A 293 -14.59 -5.40 -8.85
N SER A 294 -13.88 -5.68 -9.94
CA SER A 294 -12.42 -5.48 -10.04
C SER A 294 -12.04 -5.14 -11.48
N LEU A 295 -10.98 -4.36 -11.63
CA LEU A 295 -10.22 -4.22 -12.87
C LEU A 295 -8.96 -5.08 -12.78
N GLY A 296 -8.33 -5.38 -13.90
CA GLY A 296 -7.13 -6.20 -13.98
C GLY A 296 -6.50 -6.20 -15.37
N HIS A 297 -5.45 -6.99 -15.53
CA HIS A 297 -4.75 -7.20 -16.78
C HIS A 297 -4.76 -8.67 -17.20
N ALA A 298 -5.19 -8.94 -18.43
CA ALA A 298 -5.13 -10.26 -19.04
C ALA A 298 -4.39 -10.20 -20.38
N ASP A 299 -3.43 -11.11 -20.57
CA ASP A 299 -2.70 -11.26 -21.84
C ASP A 299 -3.58 -11.86 -22.95
N HIS A 300 -4.58 -12.67 -22.57
CA HIS A 300 -5.52 -13.32 -23.48
C HIS A 300 -6.83 -13.68 -22.75
N PHE A 301 -7.84 -14.10 -23.52
CA PHE A 301 -9.16 -14.52 -23.03
C PHE A 301 -9.54 -15.96 -23.45
N ASN A 302 -8.56 -16.75 -23.89
CA ASN A 302 -8.74 -18.18 -24.16
C ASN A 302 -8.78 -18.93 -22.82
N THR A 303 -9.83 -19.71 -22.57
CA THR A 303 -10.03 -20.39 -21.28
C THR A 303 -9.13 -21.62 -21.14
N PRO A 304 -8.51 -21.85 -19.97
CA PRO A 304 -8.46 -20.95 -18.82
C PRO A 304 -7.51 -19.77 -19.06
N PHE A 305 -7.86 -18.58 -18.56
CA PHE A 305 -7.01 -17.39 -18.61
C PHE A 305 -6.84 -16.75 -17.24
N ALA A 306 -5.75 -16.01 -17.06
CA ALA A 306 -5.46 -15.30 -15.82
C ALA A 306 -5.70 -13.80 -15.98
N VAL A 307 -6.28 -13.19 -14.94
CA VAL A 307 -6.36 -11.75 -14.77
C VAL A 307 -5.48 -11.38 -13.58
N THR A 308 -4.38 -10.70 -13.88
CA THR A 308 -3.39 -10.20 -12.93
C THR A 308 -3.68 -8.76 -12.52
N ASN A 309 -2.92 -8.22 -11.56
CA ASN A 309 -3.02 -6.82 -11.12
C ASN A 309 -4.44 -6.40 -10.73
N LEU A 310 -5.16 -7.31 -10.06
CA LEU A 310 -6.52 -7.07 -9.62
C LEU A 310 -6.59 -5.88 -8.68
N THR A 311 -7.50 -4.95 -8.97
CA THR A 311 -7.73 -3.77 -8.14
C THR A 311 -8.50 -4.07 -6.85
N ASN A 312 -9.32 -5.13 -6.85
CA ASN A 312 -10.08 -5.56 -5.69
C ASN A 312 -10.19 -7.09 -5.63
N PRO A 313 -9.08 -7.80 -5.32
CA PRO A 313 -9.10 -9.27 -5.25
C PRO A 313 -10.03 -9.77 -4.14
N ALA A 314 -10.20 -9.02 -3.04
CA ALA A 314 -11.09 -9.38 -1.94
C ALA A 314 -12.58 -9.36 -2.31
N GLY A 315 -12.94 -8.70 -3.42
CA GLY A 315 -14.28 -8.75 -4.00
C GLY A 315 -14.58 -10.02 -4.80
N LEU A 316 -13.56 -10.86 -5.05
CA LEU A 316 -13.71 -12.10 -5.82
C LEU A 316 -13.72 -13.32 -4.91
N THR A 317 -14.54 -14.29 -5.28
CA THR A 317 -14.72 -15.57 -4.58
C THR A 317 -14.45 -16.70 -5.56
N VAL A 318 -13.61 -17.66 -5.16
CA VAL A 318 -13.36 -18.86 -5.96
C VAL A 318 -14.65 -19.69 -6.04
N HIS A 319 -14.93 -20.25 -7.21
CA HIS A 319 -16.15 -20.97 -7.60
C HIS A 319 -17.42 -20.13 -7.75
N ASN A 320 -17.30 -18.80 -7.79
CA ASN A 320 -18.38 -17.92 -8.25
C ASN A 320 -18.25 -17.60 -9.74
N ASP A 321 -19.38 -17.32 -10.37
CA ASP A 321 -19.48 -16.83 -11.74
C ASP A 321 -19.32 -15.31 -11.79
N TYR A 322 -18.66 -14.81 -12.82
CA TYR A 322 -18.48 -13.38 -13.06
C TYR A 322 -18.66 -13.05 -14.53
N GLN A 323 -19.01 -11.81 -14.81
CA GLN A 323 -19.00 -11.29 -16.18
C GLN A 323 -17.64 -10.60 -16.43
N VAL A 324 -16.85 -11.11 -17.38
CA VAL A 324 -15.54 -10.55 -17.71
C VAL A 324 -15.60 -9.88 -19.08
N ARG A 325 -15.06 -8.65 -19.19
CA ARG A 325 -14.92 -7.94 -20.47
C ARG A 325 -13.54 -7.36 -20.67
N HIS A 326 -13.12 -7.30 -21.94
CA HIS A 326 -11.88 -6.68 -22.38
C HIS A 326 -12.14 -5.29 -22.98
N ASN A 327 -11.44 -4.26 -22.52
CA ASN A 327 -11.47 -2.88 -23.07
C ASN A 327 -12.88 -2.35 -23.40
N GLY A 328 -13.84 -2.54 -22.49
CA GLY A 328 -15.23 -2.08 -22.69
C GLY A 328 -16.04 -2.87 -23.70
N GLY A 329 -15.53 -4.02 -24.18
CA GLY A 329 -16.26 -4.96 -25.03
C GLY A 329 -17.43 -5.65 -24.32
N HIS A 330 -18.09 -6.57 -25.03
CA HIS A 330 -19.22 -7.32 -24.46
C HIS A 330 -18.76 -8.26 -23.33
N PRO A 331 -19.45 -8.25 -22.17
CA PRO A 331 -19.15 -9.17 -21.08
C PRO A 331 -19.46 -10.62 -21.47
N ARG A 332 -18.66 -11.55 -20.97
CA ARG A 332 -18.85 -13.00 -21.08
C ARG A 332 -18.77 -13.65 -19.70
N GLY A 333 -19.62 -14.64 -19.47
CA GLY A 333 -19.64 -15.39 -18.21
C GLY A 333 -18.43 -16.32 -18.10
N HIS A 334 -17.74 -16.26 -16.96
CA HIS A 334 -16.66 -17.15 -16.59
C HIS A 334 -16.69 -17.45 -15.09
N MET A 335 -16.28 -18.65 -14.72
CA MET A 335 -16.14 -19.03 -13.32
C MET A 335 -14.72 -18.70 -12.83
N CYS A 336 -14.61 -18.05 -11.67
CA CYS A 336 -13.33 -17.87 -11.00
C CYS A 336 -12.88 -19.23 -10.42
N THR A 337 -11.84 -19.84 -10.97
CA THR A 337 -11.36 -21.17 -10.56
C THR A 337 -10.19 -21.14 -9.59
N ALA A 338 -9.47 -20.02 -9.52
CA ALA A 338 -8.42 -19.80 -8.54
C ALA A 338 -8.24 -18.30 -8.26
N LEU A 339 -7.88 -17.96 -7.02
CA LEU A 339 -7.51 -16.62 -6.60
C LEU A 339 -6.24 -16.69 -5.75
N ASN A 340 -5.14 -16.13 -6.26
CA ASN A 340 -3.83 -16.14 -5.63
C ASN A 340 -3.30 -14.70 -5.53
N GLY A 341 -3.46 -14.08 -4.35
CA GLY A 341 -3.13 -12.68 -4.14
C GLY A 341 -3.90 -11.77 -5.10
N ASN A 342 -3.18 -11.03 -5.95
CA ASN A 342 -3.77 -10.09 -6.92
C ASN A 342 -3.99 -10.72 -8.31
N THR A 343 -4.08 -12.05 -8.39
CA THR A 343 -4.32 -12.79 -9.64
C THR A 343 -5.50 -13.74 -9.49
N ALA A 344 -6.49 -13.65 -10.39
CA ALA A 344 -7.58 -14.62 -10.52
C ALA A 344 -7.45 -15.41 -11.82
N THR A 345 -7.86 -16.68 -11.80
CA THR A 345 -7.95 -17.55 -12.98
C THR A 345 -9.41 -17.80 -13.32
N PHE A 346 -9.76 -17.69 -14.59
CA PHE A 346 -11.12 -17.82 -15.09
C PHE A 346 -11.22 -18.95 -16.12
N SER A 347 -12.29 -19.74 -16.04
CA SER A 347 -12.69 -20.76 -17.02
C SER A 347 -14.11 -20.53 -17.49
#